data_AF-A0A9W5Z146-F1
#
_entry.id   AF-A0A9W5Z146-F1
#
_cell.length_a   1.000
_cell.length_b   1.000
_cell.length_c   1.000
_cell.angle_alpha   90.00
_cell.angle_beta   90.00
_cell.angle_gamma   90.00
#
_symmetry.space_group_name_H-M   'P 1'
#
loop_
_entity.id
_entity.type
_entity.pdbx_description
1 polymer ?
#
loop_
_entity_poly.entity_id
_entity_poly.type
_entity_poly.pdbx_seq_one_letter_code
_entity_poly.pdbx_strand_id
1 'polypeptide(L)'
;MAGNEKRGGGQRNAKLNTYDLAFILHPSHDVAAPDQAEKQSPSPHGGPIGLFSQACTELGVSEAALTALLAAITGYASRFCELKPNSLASDTVQSTETSDRQPAYFVDLAFTYINKSLMECDDEVPPLCVIQALIIATHCQLTHGVRGKAWRSLGLCVSLIYEANLHLLDSGAGVKTEDVHQWQEDEEKRRAFWAVWEMDVFASTIRRTPTAINWTQIEVLLPVDNAHWFSGDPTSSCFMEYDPSQRWKALQDCGNQSAKAWYLIISSFMKEAQMVHDPQGVPKTVNRDYHHLSSNRRVSASEPTMEARLKLETLANAPLAHRYKGEWNLNDSSIAPSTTSTP
;
A
#
# COMPACT_ATOMS: atom_id res chain seq x y z
N MET A 1 20.25 46.26 -17.16
CA MET A 1 20.65 45.22 -16.18
C MET A 1 19.75 45.33 -14.96
N ALA A 2 19.42 44.17 -14.37
CA ALA A 2 18.57 43.93 -13.20
C ALA A 2 17.05 43.94 -13.47
N GLY A 3 16.55 42.80 -13.95
CA GLY A 3 15.15 42.39 -13.83
C GLY A 3 14.89 41.83 -12.43
N ASN A 4 13.77 42.24 -11.85
CA ASN A 4 13.36 41.95 -10.48
C ASN A 4 12.42 40.73 -10.51
N GLU A 5 12.89 39.57 -10.06
CA GLU A 5 12.09 38.33 -10.03
C GLU A 5 11.67 38.04 -8.58
N LYS A 6 10.40 38.37 -8.27
CA LYS A 6 9.76 38.01 -7.00
C LYS A 6 9.52 36.49 -6.99
N ARG A 7 10.27 35.76 -6.16
CA ARG A 7 9.96 34.37 -5.79
C ARG A 7 8.66 34.33 -4.99
N GLY A 8 7.59 33.85 -5.63
CA GLY A 8 6.38 33.41 -4.94
C GLY A 8 6.69 32.16 -4.12
N GLY A 9 6.64 32.27 -2.80
CA GLY A 9 6.66 31.13 -1.89
C GLY A 9 5.32 30.40 -1.98
N GLY A 10 5.30 29.30 -2.74
CA GLY A 10 4.17 28.37 -2.77
C GLY A 10 4.14 27.55 -1.48
N GLN A 11 3.18 27.85 -0.62
CA GLN A 11 2.75 27.00 0.50
C GLN A 11 2.36 25.62 -0.05
N ARG A 12 3.26 24.64 0.04
CA ARG A 12 2.97 23.26 -0.38
C ARG A 12 2.25 22.54 0.76
N ASN A 13 0.95 22.39 0.54
CA ASN A 13 -0.02 21.52 1.21
C ASN A 13 0.54 20.42 2.14
N ALA A 14 0.49 20.66 3.46
CA ALA A 14 0.54 19.62 4.48
C ALA A 14 -0.65 18.63 4.42
N LYS A 15 -1.70 18.96 3.64
CA LYS A 15 -2.94 18.18 3.51
C LYS A 15 -2.79 16.86 2.75
N LEU A 16 -1.75 16.68 1.93
CA LEU A 16 -1.61 15.50 1.07
C LEU A 16 -0.98 14.28 1.77
N ASN A 17 -0.31 14.47 2.91
CA ASN A 17 0.60 13.44 3.44
C ASN A 17 0.00 12.56 4.55
N THR A 18 -1.12 12.96 5.16
CA THR A 18 -1.83 12.14 6.16
C THR A 18 -2.59 10.98 5.54
N TYR A 19 -2.86 11.03 4.23
CA TYR A 19 -3.61 10.00 3.50
C TYR A 19 -2.89 8.65 3.43
N ASP A 20 -1.55 8.63 3.53
CA ASP A 20 -0.76 7.39 3.48
C ASP A 20 -0.89 6.56 4.77
N LEU A 21 -1.01 7.19 5.95
CA LEU A 21 -1.32 6.47 7.19
C LEU A 21 -2.78 6.02 7.22
N ALA A 22 -3.68 6.90 6.78
CA ALA A 22 -5.10 6.61 6.63
C ALA A 22 -5.39 5.52 5.60
N PHE A 23 -4.39 5.11 4.80
CA PHE A 23 -4.51 3.94 3.94
C PHE A 23 -4.51 2.64 4.75
N ILE A 24 -3.74 2.55 5.84
CA ILE A 24 -3.46 1.29 6.56
C ILE A 24 -4.23 1.21 7.89
N LEU A 25 -4.63 2.34 8.48
CA LEU A 25 -5.27 2.41 9.80
C LEU A 25 -6.72 2.84 9.70
N HIS A 26 -7.64 2.06 10.28
CA HIS A 26 -9.05 2.45 10.33
C HIS A 26 -9.30 3.52 11.41
N PRO A 27 -10.08 4.57 11.14
CA PRO A 27 -10.41 5.61 12.11
C PRO A 27 -11.34 5.17 13.24
N SER A 28 -11.82 3.91 13.30
CA SER A 28 -12.63 3.40 14.43
C SER A 28 -11.94 3.47 15.80
N HIS A 29 -10.67 3.88 15.87
CA HIS A 29 -10.06 4.35 17.12
C HIS A 29 -10.47 5.79 17.45
N ASP A 30 -11.75 6.12 17.28
CA ASP A 30 -12.25 7.47 17.52
C ASP A 30 -12.13 7.77 19.02
N VAL A 31 -11.14 8.62 19.34
CA VAL A 31 -11.07 9.34 20.61
C VAL A 31 -12.35 10.15 20.67
N ALA A 32 -13.29 9.74 21.52
CA ALA A 32 -14.57 10.41 21.73
C ALA A 32 -14.39 11.94 21.68
N ALA A 33 -14.90 12.56 20.63
CA ALA A 33 -15.03 14.00 20.59
C ALA A 33 -15.91 14.41 21.79
N PRO A 34 -15.52 15.42 22.57
CA PRO A 34 -16.25 15.77 23.78
C PRO A 34 -17.47 16.59 23.37
N ASP A 35 -18.58 15.93 23.06
CA ASP A 35 -19.86 16.62 22.96
C ASP A 35 -20.83 16.10 24.03
N GLN A 36 -21.09 17.02 24.97
CA GLN A 36 -22.09 16.99 26.04
C GLN A 36 -21.92 15.95 27.16
N ALA A 37 -20.83 16.08 27.91
CA ALA A 37 -20.76 15.54 29.26
C ALA A 37 -21.71 16.33 30.19
N GLU A 38 -22.85 15.72 30.54
CA GLU A 38 -23.58 16.08 31.74
C GLU A 38 -22.65 16.00 32.96
N LYS A 39 -22.75 17.03 33.82
CA LYS A 39 -21.89 17.24 34.99
C LYS A 39 -21.96 16.06 35.96
N GLN A 40 -20.97 15.18 35.90
CA GLN A 40 -20.53 14.41 37.06
C GLN A 40 -19.03 14.63 37.27
N SER A 41 -18.69 15.25 38.40
CA SER A 41 -17.32 15.56 38.81
C SER A 41 -16.51 14.27 39.00
N PRO A 42 -15.32 14.12 38.40
CA PRO A 42 -14.48 12.95 38.63
C PRO A 42 -13.59 13.13 39.87
N SER A 43 -13.48 12.05 40.65
CA SER A 43 -12.58 11.90 41.79
C SER A 43 -11.09 11.92 41.37
N PRO A 44 -10.16 12.37 42.22
CA PRO A 44 -8.82 12.80 41.80
C PRO A 44 -7.73 11.69 41.76
N HIS A 45 -8.04 10.46 41.36
CA HIS A 45 -7.09 9.33 41.50
C HIS A 45 -6.68 8.56 40.23
N GLY A 46 -7.01 9.02 39.02
CA GLY A 46 -6.54 8.40 37.77
C GLY A 46 -5.38 9.15 37.13
N GLY A 47 -4.14 8.71 37.33
CA GLY A 47 -2.99 9.22 36.56
C GLY A 47 -3.00 8.72 35.09
N PRO A 48 -2.20 9.32 34.18
CA PRO A 48 -2.15 8.94 32.76
C PRO A 48 -1.78 7.46 32.52
N ILE A 49 -1.13 6.81 33.48
CA ILE A 49 -0.78 5.38 33.45
C ILE A 49 -2.03 4.48 33.53
N GLY A 50 -3.08 4.91 34.23
CA GLY A 50 -4.33 4.14 34.36
C GLY A 50 -5.14 4.10 33.08
N LEU A 51 -5.18 5.20 32.33
CA LEU A 51 -5.89 5.30 31.05
C LEU A 51 -5.26 4.44 29.97
N PHE A 52 -3.92 4.35 29.93
CA PHE A 52 -3.21 3.55 28.95
C PHE A 52 -3.44 2.05 29.15
N SER A 53 -3.35 1.59 30.40
CA SER A 53 -3.66 0.19 30.75
C SER A 53 -5.12 -0.16 30.50
N GLN A 54 -6.04 0.77 30.71
CA GLN A 54 -7.46 0.58 30.43
C GLN A 54 -7.72 0.44 28.92
N ALA A 55 -7.14 1.30 28.09
CA ALA A 55 -7.25 1.21 26.63
C ALA A 55 -6.69 -0.12 26.09
N CYS A 56 -5.55 -0.60 26.62
CA CYS A 56 -4.99 -1.90 26.26
C CYS A 56 -5.96 -3.05 26.58
N THR A 57 -6.65 -2.97 27.73
CA THR A 57 -7.61 -3.99 28.17
C THR A 57 -8.87 -4.00 27.30
N GLU A 58 -9.38 -2.82 26.95
CA GLU A 58 -10.59 -2.68 26.10
C GLU A 58 -10.33 -3.12 24.65
N LEU A 59 -9.12 -2.88 24.13
CA LEU A 59 -8.71 -3.26 22.78
C LEU A 59 -8.17 -4.70 22.68
N GLY A 60 -7.98 -5.39 23.81
CA GLY A 60 -7.41 -6.74 23.84
C GLY A 60 -5.96 -6.82 23.32
N VAL A 61 -5.18 -5.75 23.45
CA VAL A 61 -3.79 -5.68 22.97
C VAL A 61 -2.81 -5.44 24.11
N SER A 62 -1.57 -5.90 23.97
CA SER A 62 -0.54 -5.65 24.98
C SER A 62 -0.11 -4.17 24.97
N GLU A 63 0.38 -3.71 26.12
CA GLU A 63 0.97 -2.37 26.26
C GLU A 63 2.11 -2.15 25.25
N ALA A 64 2.87 -3.21 24.96
CA ALA A 64 3.95 -3.17 23.99
C ALA A 64 3.41 -2.97 22.56
N ALA A 65 2.35 -3.68 22.18
CA ALA A 65 1.71 -3.54 20.88
C ALA A 65 1.16 -2.12 20.65
N LEU A 66 0.47 -1.56 21.65
CA LEU A 66 -0.06 -0.20 21.55
C LEU A 66 1.05 0.85 21.48
N THR A 67 2.09 0.71 22.31
CA THR A 67 3.26 1.61 22.31
C THR A 67 4.01 1.55 20.98
N ALA A 68 4.17 0.35 20.42
CA ALA A 68 4.79 0.14 19.11
C ALA A 68 4.06 0.92 18.01
N LEU A 69 2.73 0.78 17.94
CA LEU A 69 1.92 1.45 16.93
C LEU A 69 1.96 2.97 17.07
N LEU A 70 1.77 3.49 18.28
CA LEU A 70 1.81 4.93 18.54
C LEU A 70 3.18 5.53 18.24
N ALA A 71 4.27 4.85 18.60
CA ALA A 71 5.62 5.27 18.28
C ALA A 71 5.86 5.27 16.75
N ALA A 72 5.37 4.26 16.02
CA ALA A 72 5.50 4.20 14.57
C ALA A 72 4.73 5.34 13.88
N ILE A 73 3.49 5.59 14.28
CA ILE A 73 2.65 6.70 13.79
C ILE A 73 3.33 8.04 14.08
N THR A 74 3.83 8.23 15.30
CA THR A 74 4.52 9.48 15.70
C THR A 74 5.80 9.69 14.89
N GLY A 75 6.60 8.63 14.71
CA GLY A 75 7.80 8.67 13.88
C GLY A 75 7.49 9.05 12.44
N TYR A 76 6.43 8.48 11.86
CA TYR A 76 5.98 8.84 10.52
C TYR A 76 5.47 10.29 10.44
N ALA A 77 4.55 10.67 11.34
CA ALA A 77 3.90 11.98 11.35
C ALA A 77 4.88 13.13 11.62
N SER A 78 5.89 12.91 12.47
CA SER A 78 6.91 13.92 12.80
C SER A 78 7.67 14.46 11.59
N ARG A 79 7.72 13.70 10.48
CA ARG A 79 8.33 14.14 9.21
C ARG A 79 7.56 15.25 8.51
N PHE A 80 6.29 15.45 8.87
CA PHE A 80 5.37 16.39 8.24
C PHE A 80 4.97 17.54 9.16
N CYS A 81 5.28 17.46 10.45
CA CYS A 81 5.09 18.55 11.39
C CYS A 81 6.15 19.64 11.14
N GLU A 82 5.80 20.67 10.40
CA GLU A 82 6.60 21.90 10.35
C GLU A 82 6.65 22.50 11.76
N LEU A 83 7.84 22.50 12.37
CA LEU A 83 8.13 23.32 13.55
C LEU A 83 7.92 24.78 13.14
N LYS A 84 6.75 25.36 13.48
CA LYS A 84 6.63 26.82 13.52
C LYS A 84 7.62 27.28 14.59
N PRO A 85 8.64 28.09 14.26
CA PRO A 85 9.44 28.73 15.29
C PRO A 85 8.50 29.69 16.01
N ASN A 86 8.06 29.31 17.21
CA ASN A 86 7.32 30.24 18.07
C ASN A 86 8.20 31.48 18.24
N SER A 87 7.72 32.58 17.68
CA SER A 87 8.22 33.91 17.95
C SER A 87 7.95 34.20 19.42
N LEU A 88 8.98 34.69 20.12
CA LEU A 88 9.05 35.03 21.54
C LEU A 88 9.26 33.85 22.51
N ALA A 89 10.52 33.51 22.75
CA ALA A 89 11.24 34.03 23.93
C ALA A 89 12.72 33.64 23.84
N SER A 90 13.59 34.63 24.05
CA SER A 90 15.01 34.45 24.28
C SER A 90 15.25 33.52 25.46
N ASP A 91 16.07 32.47 25.29
CA ASP A 91 17.36 32.41 25.97
C ASP A 91 18.20 31.20 25.53
N THR A 92 19.43 31.54 25.19
CA THR A 92 20.67 30.78 25.05
C THR A 92 20.66 29.28 25.41
N VAL A 93 21.06 28.47 24.42
CA VAL A 93 21.96 27.28 24.43
C VAL A 93 21.39 26.12 23.57
N GLN A 94 22.12 25.79 22.49
CA GLN A 94 22.05 24.57 21.67
C GLN A 94 20.67 24.19 21.09
N SER A 95 20.26 24.86 20.02
CA SER A 95 19.15 24.42 19.16
C SER A 95 19.63 24.29 17.71
N THR A 96 20.52 23.33 17.45
CA THR A 96 20.93 22.96 16.08
C THR A 96 20.91 21.45 15.82
N GLU A 97 20.61 20.59 16.81
CA GLU A 97 20.63 19.12 16.65
C GLU A 97 19.31 18.41 16.98
N THR A 98 18.27 19.13 17.42
CA THR A 98 17.05 18.51 17.98
C THR A 98 15.99 18.13 16.93
N SER A 99 16.02 18.71 15.73
CA SER A 99 14.98 18.47 14.70
C SER A 99 15.16 17.13 13.98
N ASP A 100 16.39 16.70 13.72
CA ASP A 100 16.68 15.46 12.97
C ASP A 100 16.58 14.21 13.86
N ARG A 101 16.64 14.41 15.18
CA ARG A 101 16.65 13.34 16.18
C ARG A 101 15.24 12.82 16.53
N GLN A 102 14.21 13.64 16.31
CA GLN A 102 12.82 13.33 16.69
C GLN A 102 12.25 12.14 15.89
N PRO A 103 12.32 12.09 14.54
CA PRO A 103 11.72 10.99 13.78
C PRO A 103 12.45 9.67 14.00
N ALA A 104 13.78 9.70 14.00
CA ALA A 104 14.60 8.50 14.20
C ALA A 104 14.38 7.88 15.60
N TYR A 105 14.26 8.72 16.63
CA TYR A 105 13.98 8.26 17.99
C TYR A 105 12.66 7.47 18.06
N PHE A 106 11.57 7.99 17.49
CA PHE A 106 10.28 7.31 17.52
C PHE A 106 10.26 6.04 16.67
N VAL A 107 10.97 6.01 15.53
CA VAL A 107 11.10 4.79 14.71
C VAL A 107 11.90 3.72 15.46
N ASP A 108 13.01 4.07 16.12
CA ASP A 108 13.79 3.12 16.93
C ASP A 108 13.00 2.63 18.15
N LEU A 109 12.21 3.51 18.77
CA LEU A 109 11.29 3.17 19.85
C LEU A 109 10.22 2.19 19.36
N ALA A 110 9.64 2.43 18.17
CA ALA A 110 8.69 1.53 17.55
C ALA A 110 9.30 0.13 17.37
N PHE A 111 10.49 0.01 16.76
CA PHE A 111 11.16 -1.29 16.60
C PHE A 111 11.47 -1.98 17.94
N THR A 112 11.77 -1.21 18.99
CA THR A 112 11.99 -1.78 20.33
C THR A 112 10.73 -2.47 20.84
N TYR A 113 9.58 -1.80 20.76
CA TYR A 113 8.32 -2.34 21.23
C TYR A 113 7.70 -3.37 20.28
N ILE A 114 7.92 -3.27 18.97
CA ILE A 114 7.56 -4.31 18.00
C ILE A 114 8.26 -5.61 18.38
N ASN A 115 9.59 -5.59 18.55
CA ASN A 115 10.32 -6.79 18.92
C ASN A 115 9.85 -7.35 20.27
N LYS A 116 9.58 -6.48 21.25
CA LYS A 116 9.00 -6.91 22.53
C LYS A 116 7.67 -7.62 22.34
N SER A 117 6.76 -7.02 21.57
CA SER A 117 5.44 -7.60 21.31
C SER A 117 5.52 -8.91 20.54
N LEU A 118 6.43 -9.04 19.56
CA LEU A 118 6.63 -10.30 18.83
C LEU A 118 7.15 -11.42 19.74
N MET A 119 8.00 -11.10 20.72
CA MET A 119 8.46 -12.08 21.72
C MET A 119 7.36 -12.49 22.72
N GLU A 120 6.36 -11.64 22.94
CA GLU A 120 5.19 -11.96 23.77
C GLU A 120 4.21 -12.91 23.05
N CYS A 121 4.25 -12.97 21.71
CA CYS A 121 3.35 -13.77 20.89
C CYS A 121 3.73 -15.26 20.77
N ASP A 122 4.95 -15.67 21.13
CA ASP A 122 5.45 -17.06 21.01
C ASP A 122 5.10 -17.72 19.65
N ASP A 123 4.24 -18.75 19.63
CA ASP A 123 3.77 -19.44 18.41
C ASP A 123 2.50 -18.82 17.79
N GLU A 124 1.87 -17.83 18.44
CA GLU A 124 0.65 -17.19 17.98
C GLU A 124 0.93 -16.06 16.99
N VAL A 125 0.03 -15.92 16.01
CA VAL A 125 0.12 -14.84 15.02
C VAL A 125 0.04 -13.48 15.74
N PRO A 126 0.98 -12.54 15.48
CA PRO A 126 0.94 -11.25 16.14
C PRO A 126 -0.31 -10.45 15.72
N PRO A 127 -0.88 -9.65 16.64
CA PRO A 127 -2.06 -8.86 16.33
C PRO A 127 -1.79 -7.87 15.20
N LEU A 128 -2.82 -7.55 14.41
CA LEU A 128 -2.71 -6.71 13.21
C LEU A 128 -2.03 -5.37 13.50
N CYS A 129 -2.28 -4.77 14.66
CA CYS A 129 -1.65 -3.51 15.08
C CYS A 129 -0.12 -3.58 15.15
N VAL A 130 0.46 -4.73 15.53
CA VAL A 130 1.92 -4.94 15.54
C VAL A 130 2.45 -5.05 14.12
N ILE A 131 1.72 -5.73 13.24
CA ILE A 131 2.04 -5.82 11.81
C ILE A 131 1.99 -4.41 11.18
N GLN A 132 0.95 -3.62 11.45
CA GLN A 132 0.82 -2.23 10.99
C GLN A 132 1.93 -1.34 11.53
N ALA A 133 2.29 -1.46 12.81
CA ALA A 133 3.42 -0.75 13.40
C ALA A 133 4.73 -1.06 12.66
N LEU A 134 4.98 -2.34 12.38
CA LEU A 134 6.14 -2.79 11.63
C LEU A 134 6.13 -2.26 10.19
N ILE A 135 4.98 -2.24 9.52
CA ILE A 135 4.81 -1.68 8.17
C ILE A 135 5.21 -0.20 8.17
N ILE A 136 4.65 0.60 9.06
CA ILE A 136 4.90 2.05 9.15
C ILE A 136 6.38 2.33 9.48
N ALA A 137 6.94 1.62 10.47
CA ALA A 137 8.34 1.79 10.86
C ALA A 137 9.31 1.35 9.75
N THR A 138 8.99 0.26 9.04
CA THR A 138 9.77 -0.22 7.90
C THR A 138 9.71 0.74 6.72
N HIS A 139 8.52 1.28 6.42
CA HIS A 139 8.37 2.32 5.40
C HIS A 139 9.27 3.52 5.71
N CYS A 140 9.29 3.99 6.97
CA CYS A 140 10.19 5.07 7.39
C CYS A 140 11.66 4.73 7.10
N GLN A 141 12.11 3.52 7.41
CA GLN A 141 13.47 3.08 7.08
C GLN A 141 13.74 3.02 5.56
N LEU A 142 12.79 2.50 4.78
CA LEU A 142 12.91 2.38 3.32
C LEU A 142 13.06 3.73 2.62
N THR A 143 12.45 4.80 3.16
CA THR A 143 12.62 6.16 2.60
C THR A 143 14.05 6.71 2.74
N HIS A 144 14.87 6.15 3.64
CA HIS A 144 16.29 6.49 3.78
C HIS A 144 17.21 5.53 3.01
N GLY A 145 16.65 4.45 2.44
CA GLY A 145 17.37 3.49 1.61
C GLY A 145 16.87 2.06 1.80
N VAL A 146 17.07 1.23 0.76
CA VAL A 146 16.55 -0.14 0.67
C VAL A 146 17.56 -1.21 1.09
N ARG A 147 18.50 -0.90 1.98
CA ARG A 147 19.60 -1.80 2.39
C ARG A 147 19.64 -1.98 3.91
N GLY A 148 20.39 -2.97 4.36
CA GLY A 148 20.70 -3.14 5.79
C GLY A 148 19.46 -3.42 6.64
N LYS A 149 19.16 -2.52 7.60
CA LYS A 149 18.01 -2.66 8.51
C LYS A 149 16.69 -2.65 7.74
N ALA A 150 16.49 -1.68 6.85
CA ALA A 150 15.24 -1.51 6.10
C ALA A 150 14.84 -2.76 5.30
N TRP A 151 15.80 -3.38 4.61
CA TRP A 151 15.56 -4.60 3.84
C TRP A 151 15.21 -5.80 4.72
N ARG A 152 15.88 -5.94 5.87
CA ARG A 152 15.58 -7.04 6.82
C ARG A 152 14.22 -6.85 7.47
N SER A 153 13.87 -5.62 7.85
CA SER A 153 12.54 -5.30 8.39
C SER A 153 11.44 -5.57 7.37
N LEU A 154 11.67 -5.26 6.09
CA LEU A 154 10.75 -5.63 5.01
C LEU A 154 10.59 -7.15 4.87
N GLY A 155 11.69 -7.91 4.96
CA GLY A 155 11.62 -9.37 5.02
C GLY A 155 10.74 -9.87 6.16
N LEU A 156 10.84 -9.25 7.34
CA LEU A 156 9.96 -9.55 8.48
C LEU A 156 8.51 -9.19 8.20
N CYS A 157 8.21 -8.03 7.57
CA CYS A 157 6.85 -7.71 7.14
C CYS A 157 6.27 -8.81 6.24
N VAL A 158 7.05 -9.28 5.25
CA VAL A 158 6.63 -10.33 4.33
C VAL A 158 6.38 -11.64 5.07
N SER A 159 7.24 -12.03 6.01
CA SER A 159 7.00 -13.22 6.85
C SER A 159 5.70 -13.11 7.64
N LEU A 160 5.43 -11.98 8.29
CA LEU A 160 4.24 -11.82 9.12
C LEU A 160 2.93 -11.78 8.32
N ILE A 161 2.91 -11.24 7.10
CA ILE A 161 1.70 -11.32 6.26
C ILE A 161 1.40 -12.74 5.77
N TYR A 162 2.43 -13.59 5.62
CA TYR A 162 2.26 -14.99 5.30
C TYR A 162 1.81 -15.79 6.52
N GLU A 163 2.41 -15.54 7.67
CA GLU A 163 2.03 -16.13 8.96
C GLU A 163 0.56 -15.80 9.32
N ALA A 164 0.14 -14.54 9.14
CA ALA A 164 -1.23 -14.10 9.31
C ALA A 164 -2.17 -14.48 8.15
N ASN A 165 -1.69 -15.22 7.14
CA ASN A 165 -2.43 -15.63 5.95
C ASN A 165 -3.14 -14.49 5.19
N LEU A 166 -2.64 -13.26 5.28
CA LEU A 166 -3.28 -12.10 4.63
C LEU A 166 -3.29 -12.21 3.11
N HIS A 167 -2.37 -12.98 2.53
CA HIS A 167 -2.31 -13.28 1.09
C HIS A 167 -3.50 -14.11 0.57
N LEU A 168 -4.25 -14.77 1.44
CA LEU A 168 -5.42 -15.60 1.11
C LEU A 168 -6.72 -15.04 1.69
N LEU A 169 -6.72 -13.76 2.08
CA LEU A 169 -7.81 -13.14 2.84
C LEU A 169 -9.18 -13.27 2.18
N ASP A 170 -9.25 -13.15 0.85
CA ASP A 170 -10.48 -13.21 0.08
C ASP A 170 -10.64 -14.56 -0.66
N SER A 171 -9.89 -15.58 -0.24
CA SER A 171 -9.99 -16.93 -0.78
C SER A 171 -11.39 -17.49 -0.51
N GLY A 172 -12.13 -17.80 -1.57
CA GLY A 172 -13.49 -18.34 -1.44
C GLY A 172 -14.58 -17.32 -1.08
N ALA A 173 -14.36 -16.01 -1.31
CA ALA A 173 -15.30 -14.90 -1.04
C ALA A 173 -16.60 -14.89 -1.89
N GLY A 174 -17.18 -16.07 -2.16
CA GLY A 174 -18.51 -16.23 -2.78
C GLY A 174 -19.69 -15.97 -1.82
N VAL A 175 -19.42 -15.71 -0.54
CA VAL A 175 -20.44 -15.32 0.45
C VAL A 175 -20.26 -13.82 0.73
N LYS A 176 -21.25 -13.02 0.36
CA LYS A 176 -21.27 -11.59 0.72
C LYS A 176 -21.21 -11.48 2.23
N THR A 177 -20.21 -10.80 2.77
CA THR A 177 -20.14 -10.47 4.19
C THR A 177 -21.33 -9.57 4.51
N GLU A 178 -22.37 -10.10 5.16
CA GLU A 178 -23.54 -9.33 5.62
C GLU A 178 -23.18 -8.43 6.82
N ASP A 179 -22.06 -8.72 7.50
CA ASP A 179 -21.54 -7.97 8.63
C ASP A 179 -20.60 -6.84 8.18
N VAL A 180 -21.05 -5.60 8.40
CA VAL A 180 -20.29 -4.38 8.12
C VAL A 180 -18.98 -4.32 8.92
N HIS A 181 -18.98 -4.74 10.19
CA HIS A 181 -17.79 -4.69 11.02
C HIS A 181 -16.72 -5.65 10.50
N GLN A 182 -17.10 -6.89 10.19
CA GLN A 182 -16.18 -7.84 9.59
C GLN A 182 -15.63 -7.35 8.25
N TRP A 183 -16.47 -6.73 7.41
CA TRP A 183 -16.02 -6.16 6.15
C TRP A 183 -14.98 -5.04 6.36
N GLN A 184 -15.15 -4.17 7.35
CA GLN A 184 -14.19 -3.10 7.67
C GLN A 184 -12.86 -3.66 8.18
N GLU A 185 -12.90 -4.67 9.04
CA GLU A 185 -11.70 -5.37 9.52
C GLU A 185 -10.96 -6.07 8.38
N ASP A 186 -11.68 -6.72 7.47
CA ASP A 186 -11.07 -7.36 6.31
C ASP A 186 -10.48 -6.33 5.37
N GLU A 187 -11.15 -5.18 5.19
CA GLU A 187 -10.60 -4.07 4.42
C GLU A 187 -9.30 -3.53 5.04
N GLU A 188 -9.20 -3.44 6.37
CA GLU A 188 -7.97 -3.09 7.08
C GLU A 188 -6.82 -4.08 6.80
N LYS A 189 -7.13 -5.38 6.83
CA LYS A 189 -6.18 -6.45 6.48
C LYS A 189 -5.75 -6.39 5.02
N ARG A 190 -6.67 -6.14 4.07
CA ARG A 190 -6.35 -5.94 2.64
C ARG A 190 -5.34 -4.80 2.48
N ARG A 191 -5.57 -3.69 3.18
CA ARG A 191 -4.70 -2.51 3.13
C ARG A 191 -3.31 -2.78 3.69
N ALA A 192 -3.22 -3.49 4.82
CA ALA A 192 -1.95 -3.94 5.38
C ALA A 192 -1.18 -4.83 4.38
N PHE A 193 -1.86 -5.79 3.76
CA PHE A 193 -1.26 -6.65 2.74
C PHE A 193 -0.72 -5.83 1.55
N TRP A 194 -1.55 -4.95 0.97
CA TRP A 194 -1.16 -4.15 -0.19
C TRP A 194 -0.05 -3.13 0.12
N ALA A 195 0.05 -2.64 1.35
CA ALA A 195 1.17 -1.82 1.79
C ALA A 195 2.50 -2.60 1.80
N VAL A 196 2.50 -3.86 2.27
CA VAL A 196 3.70 -4.72 2.21
C VAL A 196 4.05 -5.07 0.77
N TRP A 197 3.06 -5.40 -0.05
CA TRP A 197 3.26 -5.64 -1.48
C TRP A 197 3.93 -4.45 -2.18
N GLU A 198 3.45 -3.24 -1.92
CA GLU A 198 4.04 -2.03 -2.48
C GLU A 198 5.50 -1.84 -2.04
N MET A 199 5.78 -2.01 -0.75
CA MET A 199 7.15 -1.90 -0.22
C MET A 199 8.09 -2.94 -0.84
N ASP A 200 7.62 -4.17 -1.04
CA ASP A 200 8.39 -5.26 -1.66
C ASP A 200 8.70 -4.95 -3.12
N VAL A 201 7.70 -4.51 -3.90
CA VAL A 201 7.92 -4.07 -5.28
C VAL A 201 8.92 -2.93 -5.35
N PHE A 202 8.70 -1.86 -4.57
CA PHE A 202 9.59 -0.69 -4.55
C PHE A 202 11.04 -1.07 -4.21
N ALA A 203 11.25 -1.81 -3.12
CA ALA A 203 12.59 -2.17 -2.67
C ALA A 203 13.28 -3.13 -3.65
N SER A 204 12.55 -4.11 -4.17
CA SER A 204 13.05 -5.09 -5.13
C SER A 204 13.40 -4.46 -6.48
N THR A 205 12.63 -3.46 -6.93
CA THR A 205 12.95 -2.66 -8.13
C THR A 205 14.25 -1.89 -7.96
N ILE A 206 14.44 -1.17 -6.85
CA ILE A 206 15.68 -0.41 -6.62
C ILE A 206 16.89 -1.34 -6.49
N ARG A 207 16.70 -2.51 -5.85
CA ARG A 207 17.79 -3.48 -5.64
C ARG A 207 18.07 -4.36 -6.85
N ARG A 208 17.20 -4.37 -7.86
CA ARG A 208 17.22 -5.32 -8.97
C ARG A 208 17.26 -6.76 -8.47
N THR A 209 16.36 -7.07 -7.55
CA THR A 209 16.16 -8.42 -7.03
C THR A 209 14.72 -8.87 -7.30
N PRO A 210 14.44 -10.19 -7.28
CA PRO A 210 13.07 -10.68 -7.29
C PRO A 210 12.30 -10.17 -6.06
N THR A 211 10.98 -9.99 -6.23
CA THR A 211 10.06 -9.73 -5.10
C THR A 211 9.95 -10.96 -4.22
N ALA A 212 9.86 -10.75 -2.91
CA ALA A 212 9.64 -11.83 -1.96
C ALA A 212 8.20 -12.36 -1.99
N ILE A 213 7.23 -11.51 -2.31
CA ILE A 213 5.83 -11.90 -2.40
C ILE A 213 5.57 -12.62 -3.71
N ASN A 214 5.09 -13.87 -3.61
CA ASN A 214 4.68 -14.67 -4.74
C ASN A 214 3.31 -14.22 -5.26
N TRP A 215 3.30 -13.67 -6.48
CA TRP A 215 2.09 -13.19 -7.15
C TRP A 215 1.03 -14.27 -7.37
N THR A 216 1.44 -15.52 -7.63
CA THR A 216 0.49 -16.58 -7.99
C THR A 216 -0.36 -17.06 -6.81
N GLN A 217 -0.08 -16.57 -5.61
CA GLN A 217 -0.74 -16.95 -4.36
C GLN A 217 -1.50 -15.77 -3.74
N ILE A 218 -1.70 -14.68 -4.49
CA ILE A 218 -2.43 -13.51 -3.99
C ILE A 218 -3.91 -13.69 -4.31
N GLU A 219 -4.69 -13.94 -3.27
CA GLU A 219 -6.15 -13.96 -3.28
C GLU A 219 -6.65 -12.85 -2.35
N VAL A 220 -6.32 -11.60 -2.72
CA VAL A 220 -6.67 -10.39 -1.98
C VAL A 220 -7.29 -9.38 -2.95
N LEU A 221 -8.48 -8.89 -2.62
CA LEU A 221 -9.16 -7.84 -3.37
C LEU A 221 -8.38 -6.52 -3.27
N LEU A 222 -8.45 -5.70 -4.31
CA LEU A 222 -7.87 -4.36 -4.29
C LEU A 222 -8.58 -3.49 -3.24
N PRO A 223 -7.85 -2.58 -2.57
CA PRO A 223 -8.44 -1.73 -1.54
C PRO A 223 -9.48 -0.80 -2.15
N VAL A 224 -10.56 -0.53 -1.41
CA VAL A 224 -11.58 0.43 -1.82
C VAL A 224 -11.20 1.86 -1.44
N ASP A 225 -12.06 2.84 -1.70
CA ASP A 225 -11.82 4.22 -1.27
C ASP A 225 -11.95 4.35 0.25
N ASN A 226 -11.18 5.27 0.85
CA ASN A 226 -11.23 5.53 2.29
C ASN A 226 -12.63 5.96 2.75
N ALA A 227 -13.39 6.67 1.91
CA ALA A 227 -14.73 7.11 2.27
C ALA A 227 -15.65 5.92 2.63
N HIS A 228 -15.64 4.87 1.80
CA HIS A 228 -16.44 3.67 2.01
C HIS A 228 -15.96 2.85 3.20
N TRP A 229 -14.64 2.73 3.35
CA TRP A 229 -14.06 2.02 4.48
C TRP A 229 -14.46 2.69 5.81
N PHE A 230 -14.30 4.01 5.90
CA PHE A 230 -14.57 4.78 7.11
C PHE A 230 -16.06 4.85 7.44
N SER A 231 -16.94 4.87 6.43
CA SER A 231 -18.38 4.86 6.64
C SER A 231 -18.95 3.46 6.87
N GLY A 232 -18.15 2.40 6.79
CA GLY A 232 -18.64 1.02 6.86
C GLY A 232 -19.63 0.71 5.74
N ASP A 233 -19.28 1.07 4.50
CA ASP A 233 -20.12 0.88 3.32
C ASP A 233 -19.51 -0.19 2.38
N PRO A 234 -19.93 -1.47 2.50
CA PRO A 234 -19.37 -2.55 1.71
C PRO A 234 -19.48 -2.30 0.21
N THR A 235 -18.33 -2.12 -0.43
CA THR A 235 -18.23 -1.80 -1.85
C THR A 235 -17.54 -2.93 -2.61
N SER A 236 -17.99 -3.16 -3.84
CA SER A 236 -17.37 -4.16 -4.72
C SER A 236 -15.93 -3.76 -5.07
N SER A 237 -15.07 -4.76 -5.18
CA SER A 237 -13.70 -4.63 -5.67
C SER A 237 -13.35 -5.85 -6.52
N CYS A 238 -12.14 -5.86 -7.10
CA CYS A 238 -11.64 -6.96 -7.91
C CYS A 238 -10.26 -7.43 -7.43
N PHE A 239 -9.90 -8.65 -7.82
CA PHE A 239 -8.53 -9.14 -7.67
C PHE A 239 -7.58 -8.44 -8.64
N MET A 240 -6.29 -8.50 -8.34
CA MET A 240 -5.27 -8.03 -9.27
C MET A 240 -4.96 -9.10 -10.32
N GLU A 241 -5.56 -8.95 -11.50
CA GLU A 241 -5.45 -9.92 -12.60
C GLU A 241 -4.00 -10.29 -12.96
N TYR A 242 -3.79 -11.56 -13.32
CA TYR A 242 -2.47 -12.03 -13.75
C TYR A 242 -2.05 -11.37 -15.07
N ASP A 243 -2.97 -11.32 -16.05
CA ASP A 243 -2.73 -10.66 -17.33
C ASP A 243 -2.68 -9.12 -17.15
N PRO A 244 -1.52 -8.47 -17.43
CA PRO A 244 -1.40 -7.03 -17.34
C PRO A 244 -2.44 -6.27 -18.17
N SER A 245 -2.89 -6.86 -19.29
CA SER A 245 -3.88 -6.23 -20.16
C SER A 245 -5.30 -6.19 -19.56
N GLN A 246 -5.58 -7.02 -18.54
CA GLN A 246 -6.89 -7.11 -17.88
C GLN A 246 -6.95 -6.37 -16.54
N ARG A 247 -5.82 -6.16 -15.86
CA ARG A 247 -5.77 -5.54 -14.51
C ARG A 247 -6.62 -4.26 -14.41
N TRP A 248 -6.39 -3.32 -15.33
CA TRP A 248 -7.10 -2.05 -15.34
C TRP A 248 -8.56 -2.18 -15.77
N LYS A 249 -8.88 -3.16 -16.64
CA LYS A 249 -10.26 -3.42 -17.07
C LYS A 249 -11.08 -3.99 -15.92
N ALA A 250 -10.54 -4.98 -15.20
CA ALA A 250 -11.19 -5.56 -14.04
C ALA A 250 -11.54 -4.51 -12.97
N LEU A 251 -10.62 -3.56 -12.71
CA LEU A 251 -10.87 -2.46 -11.78
C LEU A 251 -11.93 -1.48 -12.29
N GLN A 252 -11.94 -1.19 -13.59
CA GLN A 252 -12.96 -0.37 -14.21
C GLN A 252 -14.34 -1.05 -14.17
N ASP A 253 -14.40 -2.34 -14.48
CA ASP A 253 -15.62 -3.14 -14.58
C ASP A 253 -16.27 -3.36 -13.21
N CYS A 254 -15.48 -3.49 -12.13
CA CYS A 254 -16.02 -3.60 -10.76
C CYS A 254 -16.44 -2.25 -10.17
N GLY A 255 -16.13 -1.13 -10.83
CA GLY A 255 -16.51 0.22 -10.41
C GLY A 255 -15.68 0.83 -9.28
N ASN A 256 -14.63 0.15 -8.80
CA ASN A 256 -13.79 0.67 -7.73
C ASN A 256 -12.95 1.88 -8.21
N GLN A 257 -13.26 3.07 -7.68
CA GLN A 257 -12.62 4.35 -8.01
C GLN A 257 -11.44 4.71 -7.11
N SER A 258 -10.99 3.81 -6.23
CA SER A 258 -9.90 4.07 -5.29
C SER A 258 -8.63 4.48 -6.02
N ALA A 259 -8.14 5.70 -5.74
CA ALA A 259 -6.89 6.20 -6.29
C ALA A 259 -5.72 5.26 -5.95
N LYS A 260 -5.77 4.61 -4.78
CA LYS A 260 -4.75 3.66 -4.35
C LYS A 260 -4.82 2.35 -5.15
N ALA A 261 -6.01 1.82 -5.44
CA ALA A 261 -6.15 0.65 -6.31
C ALA A 261 -5.58 0.91 -7.71
N TRP A 262 -5.88 2.07 -8.29
CA TRP A 262 -5.30 2.51 -9.57
C TRP A 262 -3.77 2.62 -9.52
N TYR A 263 -3.23 3.20 -8.44
CA TYR A 263 -1.79 3.28 -8.23
C TYR A 263 -1.13 1.90 -8.12
N LEU A 264 -1.76 0.94 -7.44
CA LEU A 264 -1.26 -0.44 -7.34
C LEU A 264 -1.20 -1.10 -8.72
N ILE A 265 -2.20 -0.89 -9.58
CA ILE A 265 -2.19 -1.39 -10.96
C ILE A 265 -1.02 -0.82 -11.75
N ILE A 266 -0.77 0.48 -11.66
CA ILE A 266 0.37 1.12 -12.34
C ILE A 266 1.69 0.56 -11.82
N SER A 267 1.83 0.44 -10.50
CA SER A 267 3.01 -0.16 -9.86
C SER A 267 3.23 -1.62 -10.30
N SER A 268 2.15 -2.36 -10.55
CA SER A 268 2.25 -3.74 -11.06
C SER A 268 2.85 -3.81 -12.46
N PHE A 269 2.63 -2.80 -13.32
CA PHE A 269 3.26 -2.74 -14.64
C PHE A 269 4.75 -2.43 -14.55
N MET A 270 5.16 -1.58 -13.60
CA MET A 270 6.58 -1.32 -13.34
C MET A 270 7.30 -2.60 -12.91
N LYS A 271 6.67 -3.41 -12.06
CA LYS A 271 7.18 -4.72 -11.66
C LYS A 271 7.34 -5.67 -12.86
N GLU A 272 6.33 -5.78 -13.72
CA GLU A 272 6.40 -6.62 -14.93
C GLU A 272 7.54 -6.17 -15.85
N ALA A 273 7.68 -4.86 -16.08
CA ALA A 273 8.77 -4.32 -16.88
C ALA A 273 10.14 -4.67 -16.28
N GLN A 274 10.30 -4.58 -14.96
CA GLN A 274 11.54 -4.99 -14.28
C GLN A 274 11.84 -6.48 -14.52
N MET A 275 10.86 -7.36 -14.36
CA MET A 275 11.05 -8.81 -14.58
C MET A 275 11.48 -9.11 -16.02
N VAL A 276 10.94 -8.37 -16.99
CA VAL A 276 11.30 -8.52 -18.40
C VAL A 276 12.70 -8.00 -18.71
N HIS A 277 13.17 -6.99 -17.98
CA HIS A 277 14.48 -6.38 -18.16
C HIS A 277 15.64 -7.10 -17.45
N ASP A 278 15.36 -8.00 -16.50
CA ASP A 278 16.39 -8.76 -15.79
C ASP A 278 16.79 -10.03 -16.57
N PRO A 279 17.94 -10.05 -17.29
CA PRO A 279 18.28 -11.11 -18.25
C PRO A 279 18.70 -12.44 -17.61
N GLN A 280 18.74 -12.53 -16.27
CA GLN A 280 19.16 -13.72 -15.53
C GLN A 280 18.03 -14.39 -14.73
N GLY A 281 16.78 -13.93 -14.87
CA GLY A 281 15.61 -14.58 -14.27
C GLY A 281 15.31 -15.94 -14.90
N VAL A 282 15.30 -16.99 -14.07
CA VAL A 282 15.12 -18.43 -14.39
C VAL A 282 14.11 -18.67 -15.52
N PRO A 283 14.46 -19.44 -16.58
CA PRO A 283 13.50 -19.88 -17.58
C PRO A 283 12.36 -20.67 -16.91
N LYS A 284 11.11 -20.23 -17.09
CA LYS A 284 9.93 -21.02 -16.72
C LYS A 284 9.84 -22.22 -17.66
N THR A 285 10.58 -23.30 -17.39
CA THR A 285 10.31 -24.60 -18.01
C THR A 285 9.14 -25.22 -17.26
N VAL A 286 7.93 -25.03 -17.79
CA VAL A 286 6.81 -25.91 -17.46
C VAL A 286 7.18 -27.30 -17.96
N ASN A 287 7.36 -28.20 -17.01
CA ASN A 287 7.73 -29.59 -17.24
C ASN A 287 6.57 -30.32 -17.95
N ARG A 288 6.83 -30.85 -19.14
CA ARG A 288 5.98 -31.86 -19.77
C ARG A 288 6.85 -32.85 -20.52
N ASP A 289 7.20 -33.89 -19.76
CA ASP A 289 7.55 -35.26 -20.12
C ASP A 289 8.64 -35.57 -21.18
N TYR A 290 9.46 -36.54 -20.79
CA TYR A 290 10.65 -37.09 -21.42
C TYR A 290 10.41 -37.67 -22.84
N HIS A 291 11.31 -37.39 -23.79
CA HIS A 291 12.26 -38.38 -24.34
C HIS A 291 13.14 -37.81 -25.49
N HIS A 292 14.44 -38.11 -25.36
CA HIS A 292 15.45 -38.34 -26.39
C HIS A 292 16.05 -37.22 -27.28
N LEU A 293 17.40 -37.25 -27.25
CA LEU A 293 18.40 -36.91 -28.26
C LEU A 293 19.00 -35.50 -28.26
N SER A 294 20.20 -35.48 -27.66
CA SER A 294 21.36 -34.67 -28.02
C SER A 294 21.32 -34.10 -29.45
N SER A 295 21.33 -32.77 -29.55
CA SER A 295 21.94 -32.09 -30.68
C SER A 295 22.36 -30.68 -30.28
N ASN A 296 23.64 -30.38 -30.51
CA ASN A 296 24.24 -29.06 -30.45
C ASN A 296 23.37 -28.02 -31.17
N ARG A 297 22.70 -27.15 -30.42
CA ARG A 297 22.24 -25.85 -30.92
C ARG A 297 22.87 -24.75 -30.10
N ARG A 298 23.70 -23.95 -30.78
CA ARG A 298 24.00 -22.58 -30.36
C ARG A 298 22.67 -21.86 -30.20
N VAL A 299 22.25 -21.63 -28.96
CA VAL A 299 21.04 -20.84 -28.67
C VAL A 299 21.35 -19.41 -29.08
N SER A 300 20.68 -18.98 -30.14
CA SER A 300 20.62 -17.62 -30.61
C SER A 300 20.04 -16.72 -29.53
N ALA A 301 20.85 -15.83 -28.97
CA ALA A 301 20.46 -14.79 -27.99
C ALA A 301 19.41 -13.77 -28.52
N SER A 302 18.85 -14.00 -29.71
CA SER A 302 17.89 -13.11 -30.39
C SER A 302 16.44 -13.32 -29.94
N GLU A 303 16.05 -14.55 -29.60
CA GLU A 303 14.66 -14.89 -29.23
C GLU A 303 14.19 -14.29 -27.89
N PRO A 304 14.97 -14.39 -26.78
CA PRO A 304 14.55 -13.87 -25.48
C PRO A 304 14.39 -12.34 -25.51
N THR A 305 15.24 -11.66 -26.28
CA THR A 305 15.23 -10.20 -26.42
C THR A 305 14.01 -9.71 -27.20
N MET A 306 13.54 -10.48 -28.19
CA MET A 306 12.34 -10.14 -28.97
C MET A 306 11.07 -10.36 -28.15
N GLU A 307 11.00 -11.46 -27.38
CA GLU A 307 9.89 -11.71 -26.46
C GLU A 307 9.81 -10.64 -25.37
N ALA A 308 10.95 -10.23 -24.81
CA ALA A 308 11.03 -9.13 -23.86
C ALA A 308 10.52 -7.81 -24.45
N ARG A 309 10.91 -7.48 -25.68
CA ARG A 309 10.42 -6.29 -26.39
C ARG A 309 8.92 -6.31 -26.59
N LEU A 310 8.35 -7.42 -27.05
CA LEU A 310 6.91 -7.58 -27.25
C LEU A 310 6.12 -7.43 -25.93
N LYS A 311 6.65 -7.98 -24.82
CA LYS A 311 6.05 -7.81 -23.48
C LYS A 311 6.06 -6.35 -23.04
N LEU A 312 7.18 -5.65 -23.23
CA LEU A 312 7.29 -4.22 -22.90
C LEU A 312 6.37 -3.36 -23.76
N GLU A 313 6.28 -3.63 -25.07
CA GLU A 313 5.32 -2.96 -25.96
C GLU A 313 3.88 -3.21 -25.52
N THR A 314 3.55 -4.43 -25.09
CA THR A 314 2.22 -4.76 -24.57
C THR A 314 1.92 -3.97 -23.28
N LEU A 315 2.88 -3.91 -22.34
CA LEU A 315 2.74 -3.13 -21.11
C LEU A 315 2.60 -1.62 -21.40
N ALA A 316 3.40 -1.08 -22.32
CA ALA A 316 3.36 0.33 -22.70
C ALA A 316 2.05 0.72 -23.42
N ASN A 317 1.49 -0.20 -24.20
CA ASN A 317 0.26 0.02 -24.96
C ASN A 317 -1.02 -0.34 -24.19
N ALA A 318 -0.92 -1.08 -23.07
CA ALA A 318 -2.09 -1.45 -22.27
C ALA A 318 -2.94 -0.23 -21.82
N PRO A 319 -2.36 0.91 -21.39
CA PRO A 319 -3.12 2.12 -21.08
C PRO A 319 -3.63 2.87 -22.34
N LEU A 320 -2.95 2.71 -23.49
CA LEU A 320 -3.23 3.44 -24.73
C LEU A 320 -4.29 2.76 -25.62
N ALA A 321 -4.57 1.47 -25.39
CA ALA A 321 -5.56 0.71 -26.15
C ALA A 321 -7.00 1.30 -26.09
N HIS A 322 -7.28 2.17 -25.11
CA HIS A 322 -8.53 2.93 -25.05
C HIS A 322 -8.64 4.00 -26.15
N ARG A 323 -7.52 4.62 -26.58
CA ARG A 323 -7.57 5.73 -27.54
C ARG A 323 -7.94 5.28 -28.96
N TYR A 324 -7.76 4.00 -29.30
CA TYR A 324 -8.10 3.46 -30.63
C TYR A 324 -9.46 2.77 -30.71
N LYS A 325 -10.13 2.49 -29.58
CA LYS A 325 -11.50 1.91 -29.58
C LYS A 325 -12.62 2.97 -29.55
N GLY A 326 -12.28 4.25 -29.38
CA GLY A 326 -13.23 5.37 -29.43
C GLY A 326 -13.52 5.95 -30.83
N GLU A 327 -12.82 5.51 -31.88
CA GLU A 327 -12.93 6.11 -33.23
C GLU A 327 -13.57 5.21 -34.31
N TRP A 328 -14.17 4.06 -33.94
CA TRP A 328 -14.83 3.16 -34.91
C TRP A 328 -16.32 2.88 -34.63
N ASN A 329 -17.03 3.83 -34.03
CA ASN A 329 -18.49 3.78 -33.91
C ASN A 329 -19.14 5.11 -34.33
N LEU A 330 -18.85 5.55 -35.55
CA LEU A 330 -19.62 6.56 -36.28
C LEU A 330 -19.58 6.18 -37.76
N ASN A 331 -20.45 5.26 -38.16
CA ASN A 331 -21.05 5.34 -39.50
C ASN A 331 -22.49 4.85 -39.42
N ASP A 332 -23.36 5.86 -39.48
CA ASP A 332 -24.80 5.82 -39.49
C ASP A 332 -25.36 4.79 -40.47
N SER A 333 -26.18 3.91 -39.90
CA SER A 333 -27.19 3.15 -40.64
C SER A 333 -28.47 3.98 -40.68
N SER A 334 -28.55 5.02 -41.51
CA SER A 334 -29.84 5.50 -42.02
C SER A 334 -29.64 6.42 -43.21
N ILE A 335 -30.18 6.03 -44.36
CA ILE A 335 -30.95 6.85 -45.33
C ILE A 335 -31.27 5.89 -46.48
N ALA A 336 -32.49 5.38 -46.47
CA ALA A 336 -33.13 4.82 -47.66
C ALA A 336 -33.95 5.94 -48.32
N PRO A 337 -33.87 6.15 -49.63
CA PRO A 337 -34.87 6.93 -50.35
C PRO A 337 -35.91 5.99 -50.96
N SER A 338 -37.14 6.20 -50.52
CA SER A 338 -38.39 5.72 -51.10
C SER A 338 -38.50 6.01 -52.60
N THR A 339 -38.93 5.00 -53.34
CA THR A 339 -39.41 5.08 -54.71
C THR A 339 -40.74 5.82 -54.78
N THR A 340 -40.89 6.76 -55.72
CA THR A 340 -42.19 7.16 -56.28
C THR A 340 -42.02 7.70 -57.70
N SER A 341 -43.05 7.42 -58.50
CA SER A 341 -43.17 7.35 -59.95
C SER A 341 -43.29 8.68 -60.70
N THR A 342 -42.76 8.67 -61.94
CA THR A 342 -43.24 9.19 -63.25
C THR A 342 -44.44 10.16 -63.33
N PRO A 343 -44.54 11.04 -64.36
CA PRO A 343 -44.47 10.71 -65.80
C PRO A 343 -43.23 11.18 -66.56
#